data_AF-A0A2M7AKC7-F1
#
_entry.id   AF-A0A2M7AKC7-F1
#
_cell.length_a   1.000
_cell.length_b   1.000
_cell.length_c   1.000
_cell.angle_alpha   90.00
_cell.angle_beta   90.00
_cell.angle_gamma   90.00
#
_symmetry.space_group_name_H-M   'P 1'
#
loop_
_entity.id
_entity.type
_entity.pdbx_description
1 polymer ?
#
loop_
_entity_poly.entity_id
_entity_poly.type
_entity_poly.pdbx_seq_one_letter_code
_entity_poly.pdbx_strand_id
1 'polypeptide(L)'
;MIRVGILTISDKGARGEREDKSGEIIKDMLGRIGAKVESYEIIPDEKKEIKEKLINLSDKLKLDLILTTGGTGFSPRDVTPEATLAVIEREAPG
;
A
#
# COMPACT_ATOMS: atom_id res chain seq x y z
N MET A 1 18.05 8.94 -3.01
CA MET A 1 16.66 9.43 -2.88
C MET A 1 15.78 8.21 -2.77
N ILE A 2 14.95 8.11 -1.73
CA ILE A 2 14.11 6.92 -1.47
C ILE A 2 12.90 6.97 -2.40
N ARG A 3 12.68 5.91 -3.17
CA ARG A 3 11.56 5.75 -4.11
C ARG A 3 10.45 4.96 -3.43
N VAL A 4 9.27 5.55 -3.34
CA VAL A 4 8.18 5.04 -2.51
C VAL A 4 6.94 4.75 -3.35
N GLY A 5 6.30 3.62 -3.06
CA GLY A 5 4.97 3.29 -3.55
C GLY A 5 3.96 3.45 -2.42
N ILE A 6 2.81 4.04 -2.71
CA ILE A 6 1.68 4.12 -1.78
C ILE A 6 0.56 3.28 -2.35
N LEU A 7 0.05 2.34 -1.55
CA LEU A 7 -1.06 1.47 -1.94
C LEU A 7 -2.19 1.61 -0.93
N THR A 8 -3.24 2.32 -1.32
CA THR A 8 -4.45 2.45 -0.51
C THR A 8 -5.38 1.30 -0.78
N ILE A 9 -5.77 0.58 0.28
CA ILE A 9 -6.58 -0.62 0.21
C ILE A 9 -7.93 -0.28 0.83
N SER A 10 -8.94 -0.12 -0.02
CA SER A 10 -10.30 0.20 0.39
C SER A 10 -11.30 -0.10 -0.71
N ASP A 11 -12.28 -0.96 -0.43
CA ASP A 11 -13.43 -1.20 -1.31
C ASP A 11 -14.16 0.10 -1.71
N LYS A 12 -14.37 1.02 -0.76
CA LYS A 12 -15.06 2.30 -1.01
C LYS A 12 -14.18 3.27 -1.80
N GLY A 13 -12.88 3.31 -1.49
CA GLY A 13 -11.91 4.13 -2.21
C GLY A 13 -11.79 3.70 -3.67
N ALA A 14 -11.68 2.39 -3.92
CA ALA A 14 -11.58 1.83 -5.26
C ALA A 14 -12.83 2.07 -6.12
N ARG A 15 -14.02 2.18 -5.50
CA ARG A 15 -15.27 2.58 -6.18
C ARG A 15 -15.48 4.09 -6.31
N GLY A 16 -14.58 4.91 -5.79
CA GLY A 16 -14.72 6.38 -5.78
C GLY A 16 -15.80 6.90 -4.82
N GLU A 17 -16.28 6.06 -3.90
CA GLU A 17 -17.31 6.42 -2.90
C GLU A 17 -16.71 7.18 -1.70
N ARG A 18 -15.38 7.21 -1.60
CA ARG A 18 -14.63 7.87 -0.53
C ARG A 18 -13.33 8.44 -1.05
N GLU A 19 -13.05 9.68 -0.68
CA GLU A 19 -11.77 10.33 -0.91
C GLU A 19 -10.66 9.72 -0.03
N ASP A 20 -9.50 9.44 -0.64
CA ASP A 20 -8.34 8.91 0.07
C ASP A 20 -7.50 10.01 0.74
N LYS A 21 -7.98 10.44 1.90
CA LYS A 21 -7.27 11.42 2.74
C LYS A 21 -5.97 10.86 3.33
N SER A 22 -5.91 9.55 3.57
CA SER A 22 -4.74 8.91 4.17
C SER A 22 -3.56 8.90 3.19
N GLY A 23 -3.81 8.52 1.94
CA GLY A 23 -2.82 8.56 0.87
C GLY A 23 -2.22 9.96 0.67
N GLU A 24 -3.05 11.01 0.66
CA GLU A 24 -2.57 12.39 0.54
C GLU A 24 -1.69 12.81 1.73
N ILE A 25 -2.07 12.48 2.97
CA ILE A 25 -1.24 12.75 4.15
C ILE A 25 0.10 12.02 4.05
N ILE A 26 0.13 10.78 3.58
CA ILE A 26 1.37 10.02 3.38
C ILE A 26 2.26 10.71 2.34
N LYS A 27 1.71 11.16 1.21
CA LYS A 27 2.47 11.92 0.19
C LYS A 27 3.12 13.17 0.79
N ASP A 28 2.37 13.93 1.58
CA ASP A 28 2.88 15.14 2.24
C ASP A 28 4.03 14.82 3.20
N MET A 29 3.89 13.76 4.01
CA MET A 29 4.93 13.31 4.94
C MET A 29 6.19 12.87 4.21
N LEU A 30 6.05 12.13 3.11
CA LEU A 30 7.17 11.69 2.28
C LEU A 30 7.90 12.85 1.61
N GLY A 31 7.15 13.87 1.15
CA GLY A 31 7.72 15.09 0.59
C GLY A 31 8.62 15.83 1.58
N ARG A 32 8.25 15.85 2.87
CA ARG A 32 9.04 16.50 3.93
C ARG A 32 10.37 15.82 4.23
N ILE A 33 10.51 14.54 3.91
CA ILE A 33 11.76 13.78 4.10
C ILE A 33 12.55 13.59 2.80
N GLY A 34 12.16 14.26 1.71
CA GLY A 34 12.84 14.19 0.42
C GLY A 34 12.70 12.84 -0.29
N ALA A 35 11.67 12.05 0.04
CA ALA A 35 11.33 10.84 -0.67
C ALA A 35 10.52 11.16 -1.95
N LYS A 36 10.64 10.32 -2.97
CA LYS A 36 9.92 10.46 -4.24
C LYS A 36 8.84 9.38 -4.33
N VAL A 37 7.58 9.80 -4.41
CA VAL A 37 6.47 8.90 -4.69
C VAL A 37 6.48 8.55 -6.17
N GLU A 38 6.78 7.28 -6.51
CA GLU A 38 6.83 6.79 -7.90
C GLU A 38 5.55 6.05 -8.32
N SER A 39 4.79 5.52 -7.35
CA SER A 39 3.48 4.93 -7.60
C SER A 39 2.50 5.32 -6.49
N TYR A 40 1.25 5.58 -6.88
CA TYR A 40 0.12 5.81 -5.98
C TYR A 40 -1.12 5.17 -6.60
N GLU A 41 -1.68 4.17 -5.91
CA GLU A 41 -2.82 3.39 -6.40
C GLU A 41 -3.83 3.15 -5.28
N ILE A 42 -5.11 3.08 -5.65
CA ILE A 42 -6.22 2.70 -4.76
C ILE A 42 -6.82 1.40 -5.30
N ILE A 43 -6.85 0.35 -4.48
CA ILE A 43 -7.35 -0.99 -4.85
C ILE A 43 -8.36 -1.50 -3.81
N PRO A 44 -9.25 -2.45 -4.16
CA PRO A 44 -10.20 -3.02 -3.22
C PRO A 44 -9.52 -3.99 -2.22
N ASP A 45 -10.28 -4.41 -1.21
CA ASP A 45 -9.86 -5.34 -0.16
C ASP A 45 -9.84 -6.80 -0.69
N GLU A 46 -9.09 -7.04 -1.75
CA GLU A 46 -8.98 -8.33 -2.43
C GLU A 46 -7.57 -8.90 -2.31
N LYS A 47 -7.42 -9.98 -1.53
CA LYS A 47 -6.12 -10.56 -1.17
C LYS A 47 -5.22 -10.84 -2.39
N LYS A 48 -5.80 -11.34 -3.49
CA LYS A 48 -5.05 -11.65 -4.71
C LYS A 48 -4.50 -10.37 -5.35
N GLU A 49 -5.31 -9.33 -5.45
CA GLU A 49 -4.93 -8.06 -6.07
C GLU A 49 -3.86 -7.35 -5.25
N ILE A 50 -4.00 -7.31 -3.92
CA ILE A 50 -2.98 -6.74 -3.02
C ILE A 50 -1.63 -7.44 -3.25
N LYS A 51 -1.61 -8.78 -3.28
CA LYS A 51 -0.37 -9.55 -3.52
C LYS A 51 0.27 -9.19 -4.86
N GLU A 52 -0.52 -9.18 -5.94
CA GLU A 52 -0.02 -8.89 -7.28
C GLU A 52 0.56 -7.47 -7.38
N LYS A 53 -0.07 -6.50 -6.73
CA LYS A 53 0.45 -5.13 -6.64
C LYS A 53 1.73 -5.05 -5.83
N LEU A 54 1.78 -5.64 -4.64
CA LEU A 54 2.99 -5.67 -3.84
C LEU A 54 4.17 -6.28 -4.60
N ILE A 55 3.97 -7.42 -5.28
CA ILE A 55 4.99 -8.07 -6.13
C ILE A 55 5.41 -7.17 -7.30
N ASN A 56 4.47 -6.47 -7.95
CA ASN A 56 4.82 -5.58 -9.05
C ASN A 56 5.68 -4.40 -8.57
N LEU A 57 5.25 -3.76 -7.48
CA LEU A 57 5.95 -2.63 -6.86
C LEU A 57 7.37 -3.06 -6.39
N SER A 58 7.52 -4.26 -5.82
CA SER A 58 8.82 -4.79 -5.37
C SER A 58 9.70 -5.29 -6.52
N ASP A 59 9.19 -6.14 -7.40
CA ASP A 59 10.04 -6.92 -8.31
C ASP A 59 10.26 -6.19 -9.64
N LYS A 60 9.25 -5.44 -10.10
CA LYS A 60 9.29 -4.74 -11.39
C LYS A 60 9.75 -3.30 -11.22
N LEU A 61 9.13 -2.53 -10.34
CA LEU A 61 9.51 -1.15 -10.09
C LEU A 61 10.72 -1.03 -9.14
N LYS A 62 11.01 -2.07 -8.37
CA LYS A 62 12.15 -2.12 -7.43
C LYS A 62 12.15 -0.95 -6.46
N LEU A 63 10.96 -0.60 -5.95
CA LEU A 63 10.81 0.51 -5.01
C LEU A 63 11.55 0.21 -3.71
N ASP A 64 12.09 1.25 -3.08
CA ASP A 64 12.85 1.13 -1.84
C ASP A 64 11.92 0.95 -0.63
N LEU A 65 10.68 1.44 -0.72
CA LEU A 65 9.66 1.38 0.31
C LEU A 65 8.26 1.28 -0.32
N ILE A 66 7.39 0.45 0.25
CA ILE A 66 5.97 0.41 -0.06
C ILE A 66 5.20 0.69 1.22
N LEU A 67 4.31 1.67 1.20
CA LEU A 67 3.42 2.01 2.31
C LEU A 67 1.99 1.63 1.94
N THR A 68 1.45 0.62 2.61
CA THR A 68 0.03 0.26 2.52
C THR A 68 -0.78 1.05 3.54
N THR A 69 -1.99 1.48 3.18
CA THR A 69 -2.94 2.07 4.13
C THR A 69 -4.33 1.48 3.94
N GLY A 70 -4.93 0.98 5.03
CA GLY A 70 -6.23 0.30 5.01
C GLY A 70 -6.13 -1.24 5.01
N GLY A 71 -7.25 -1.90 5.31
CA GLY A 71 -7.36 -3.36 5.29
C GLY A 71 -6.64 -4.10 6.44
N THR A 72 -6.31 -3.42 7.55
CA THR A 72 -5.56 -3.99 8.70
C THR A 72 -6.38 -4.09 9.99
N GLY A 73 -7.69 -3.84 9.93
CA GLY A 73 -8.60 -3.90 11.08
C GLY A 73 -9.13 -5.31 11.39
N PHE A 74 -10.30 -5.36 12.03
CA PHE A 74 -10.98 -6.60 12.44
C PHE A 74 -12.18 -6.97 11.54
N SER A 75 -12.41 -6.24 10.45
CA SER A 75 -13.46 -6.57 9.49
C SER A 75 -13.12 -7.87 8.76
N PRO A 76 -14.11 -8.70 8.39
CA PRO A 76 -13.86 -9.84 7.49
C PRO A 76 -13.26 -9.47 6.12
N ARG A 77 -13.33 -8.18 5.75
CA ARG A 77 -12.69 -7.63 4.54
C ARG A 77 -11.24 -7.22 4.77
N ASP A 78 -10.81 -6.99 6.01
CA ASP A 78 -9.44 -6.57 6.30
C ASP A 78 -8.48 -7.75 6.07
N VAL A 79 -7.78 -7.74 4.93
CA VAL A 79 -6.90 -8.84 4.48
C VAL A 79 -5.48 -8.38 4.10
N THR A 80 -5.15 -7.11 4.35
CA THR A 80 -3.84 -6.52 4.02
C THR A 80 -2.68 -7.24 4.73
N PRO A 81 -2.74 -7.55 6.04
CA PRO A 81 -1.67 -8.28 6.71
C PRO A 81 -1.41 -9.65 6.08
N GLU A 82 -2.45 -10.44 5.82
CA GLU A 82 -2.33 -11.79 5.25
C GLU A 82 -1.88 -11.76 3.79
N ALA A 83 -2.24 -10.73 3.03
CA ALA A 83 -1.71 -10.52 1.68
C ALA A 83 -0.22 -10.18 1.72
N THR A 84 0.19 -9.33 2.66
CA THR A 84 1.58 -8.87 2.84
C THR A 84 2.47 -10.03 3.29
N LEU A 85 2.07 -10.77 4.32
CA LEU A 85 2.79 -11.95 4.82
C LEU A 85 2.98 -13.02 3.75
N ALA A 86 2.09 -13.08 2.75
CA ALA A 86 2.17 -14.05 1.66
C ALA A 86 3.19 -13.68 0.57
N VAL A 87 3.82 -12.50 0.62
CA VAL A 87 4.76 -12.02 -0.42
C VAL A 87 6.09 -11.52 0.12
N ILE A 88 6.19 -11.18 1.42
CA ILE A 88 7.47 -10.80 2.01
C ILE A 88 8.39 -12.03 2.17
N GLU A 89 9.70 -11.80 2.07
CA GLU A 89 10.71 -12.83 2.30
C GLU A 89 11.03 -13.00 3.79
N ARG A 90 10.95 -11.91 4.56
CA ARG A 90 11.25 -11.88 6.00
C ARG A 90 10.49 -10.75 6.69
N GLU A 91 9.98 -11.02 7.88
CA GLU A 91 9.33 -10.03 8.76
C GLU A 91 10.35 -9.15 9.51
N ALA A 92 9.95 -7.93 9.84
CA ALA A 92 10.70 -6.99 10.68
C ALA A 92 9.83 -6.59 11.89
N PRO A 93 9.85 -7.34 13.00
CA PRO A 93 8.88 -7.20 14.09
C PRO A 93 9.12 -5.98 15.01
N GLY A 94 10.30 -5.34 14.97
CA GLY A 94 10.66 -4.18 15.80
C GLY A 94 12.16 -3.98 15.93
#